data_AF-A0A978W3M0-F1
#
_entry.id   AF-A0A978W3M0-F1
#
_cell.length_a   1.000
_cell.length_b   1.000
_cell.length_c   1.000
_cell.angle_alpha   90.00
_cell.angle_beta   90.00
_cell.angle_gamma   90.00
#
_symmetry.space_group_name_H-M   'P 1'
#
loop_
_entity.id
_entity.type
_entity.pdbx_description
1 polymer ?
#
loop_
_entity_poly.entity_id
_entity_poly.type
_entity_poly.pdbx_seq_one_letter_code
_entity_poly.pdbx_strand_id
1 'polypeptide(L)'
;MYKLVNESVISKLALNQTTRTRERSIWIEANQTWREYSSVPRDLCDDYGVCGANGKCTIGQNPVCECLKGFKPKSQELWDGMDWSKGCERSVPLSCQDKHTDGFVKFVDLKLPDTTNSWMDKNMNLEECRAKCLNNCSCMAYMNSDIRGKGSGCALWFGDLVDVRWFADGQDLYIRMPASELVKAAMIAASIIAVVSGMLCLGFFISRKRKPALKEKTKRNEMVDPSNGGRKEDLELPLFHLSKIVTATNNFSMENKLGEGGFGPVYRGIFCALWTGSGDLISSIMSNAFRSQ
;
A
#
# COMPACT_ATOMS: atom_id res chain seq x y z
N MET A 1 -11.56 -34.62 17.46
CA MET A 1 -12.68 -35.44 16.92
C MET A 1 -13.40 -34.60 15.89
N TYR A 2 -13.60 -35.10 14.67
CA TYR A 2 -14.33 -34.36 13.63
C TYR A 2 -15.75 -34.93 13.50
N LYS A 3 -16.70 -34.09 13.08
CA LYS A 3 -18.04 -34.52 12.69
C LYS A 3 -18.26 -34.12 11.23
N LEU A 4 -18.77 -35.05 10.43
CA LEU A 4 -19.14 -34.77 9.06
C LEU A 4 -20.45 -33.99 9.05
N VAL A 5 -20.53 -32.94 8.23
CA VAL A 5 -21.77 -32.17 8.04
C VAL A 5 -22.79 -33.00 7.27
N ASN A 6 -22.32 -33.78 6.28
CA ASN A 6 -23.11 -34.77 5.59
C ASN A 6 -22.61 -36.17 5.98
N GLU A 7 -23.43 -36.90 6.73
CA GLU A 7 -23.09 -38.24 7.24
C GLU A 7 -23.02 -39.30 6.12
N SER A 8 -23.57 -39.02 4.94
CA SER A 8 -23.44 -39.91 3.78
C SER A 8 -22.05 -39.87 3.14
N VAL A 9 -21.24 -38.85 3.42
CA VAL A 9 -19.86 -38.77 2.89
C VAL A 9 -18.94 -39.64 3.72
N ILE A 10 -18.34 -40.66 3.11
CA ILE A 10 -17.37 -41.50 3.82
C ILE A 10 -15.98 -40.84 3.72
N SER A 11 -15.40 -40.51 4.87
CA SER A 11 -14.05 -39.91 4.99
C SER A 11 -13.18 -40.79 5.87
N LYS A 12 -11.92 -40.96 5.48
CA LYS A 12 -10.91 -41.73 6.22
C LYS A 12 -9.69 -40.83 6.49
N LEU A 13 -9.16 -40.87 7.71
CA LEU A 13 -7.88 -40.25 8.07
C LEU A 13 -6.94 -41.39 8.50
N ALA A 14 -5.79 -41.50 7.86
CA ALA A 14 -4.81 -42.55 8.12
C ALA A 14 -3.40 -41.96 8.28
N LEU A 15 -2.58 -42.59 9.11
CA LEU A 15 -1.15 -42.33 9.20
C LEU A 15 -0.43 -43.49 8.52
N ASN A 16 0.31 -43.19 7.45
CA ASN A 16 1.13 -44.17 6.76
C ASN A 16 2.49 -44.25 7.48
N GLN A 17 2.80 -45.41 8.05
CA GLN A 17 4.02 -45.60 8.84
C GLN A 17 5.28 -45.63 7.98
N THR A 18 5.17 -46.05 6.72
CA THR A 18 6.31 -46.15 5.80
C THR A 18 6.74 -44.78 5.30
N THR A 19 5.78 -43.95 4.87
CA THR A 19 6.03 -42.60 4.35
C THR A 19 6.00 -41.52 5.42
N ARG A 20 5.54 -41.85 6.64
CA ARG A 20 5.28 -40.90 7.74
C ARG A 20 4.29 -39.79 7.38
N THR A 21 3.45 -40.02 6.37
CA THR A 21 2.43 -39.07 5.91
C THR A 21 1.11 -39.32 6.61
N ARG A 22 0.41 -38.24 6.98
CA ARG A 22 -0.99 -38.30 7.41
C ARG A 22 -1.87 -37.90 6.23
N GLU A 23 -2.64 -38.85 5.75
CA GLU A 23 -3.50 -38.70 4.58
C GLU A 23 -4.98 -38.71 4.99
N ARG A 24 -5.75 -37.84 4.34
CA ARG A 24 -7.21 -37.84 4.39
C ARG A 24 -7.72 -38.20 3.01
N SER A 25 -8.62 -39.19 2.95
CA SER A 25 -9.26 -39.61 1.71
C SER A 25 -10.79 -39.56 1.85
N ILE A 26 -11.47 -39.30 0.74
CA ILE A 26 -12.93 -39.30 0.64
C ILE A 26 -13.36 -40.36 -0.36
N TRP A 27 -14.43 -41.10 -0.06
CA TRP A 27 -15.02 -42.07 -0.96
C TRP A 27 -15.86 -41.37 -2.03
N ILE A 28 -15.60 -41.67 -3.30
CA ILE A 28 -16.34 -41.12 -4.43
C ILE A 28 -17.25 -42.21 -4.99
N GLU A 29 -18.55 -42.13 -4.68
CA GLU A 29 -19.54 -43.15 -5.09
C GLU A 29 -19.62 -43.35 -6.60
N ALA A 30 -19.56 -42.27 -7.39
CA ALA A 30 -19.64 -42.35 -8.84
C ALA A 30 -18.55 -43.23 -9.46
N ASN A 31 -17.38 -43.30 -8.84
CA ASN A 31 -16.22 -44.02 -9.35
C ASN A 31 -15.88 -45.26 -8.52
N GLN A 32 -16.53 -45.47 -7.36
CA GLN A 32 -16.19 -46.51 -6.39
C GLN A 32 -14.70 -46.50 -5.98
N THR A 33 -14.14 -45.29 -5.78
CA THR A 33 -12.72 -45.10 -5.46
C THR A 33 -12.51 -44.14 -4.29
N TRP A 34 -11.45 -44.39 -3.51
CA TRP A 34 -10.91 -43.41 -2.58
C TRP A 34 -10.12 -42.34 -3.33
N ARG A 35 -10.47 -41.08 -3.13
CA ARG A 35 -9.70 -39.94 -3.62
C ARG A 35 -9.00 -39.27 -2.44
N GLU A 36 -7.71 -38.98 -2.60
CA GLU A 36 -6.98 -38.17 -1.63
C GLU A 36 -7.56 -36.75 -1.60
N TYR A 37 -7.89 -36.29 -0.40
CA TYR A 37 -8.37 -34.95 -0.14
C TYR A 37 -7.25 -34.05 0.37
N SER A 38 -6.38 -34.58 1.24
CA SER A 38 -5.24 -33.82 1.77
C SER A 38 -4.20 -34.76 2.38
N SER A 39 -2.93 -34.42 2.25
CA SER A 39 -1.81 -35.05 2.98
C SER A 39 -0.99 -34.00 3.75
N VAL A 40 -0.30 -34.45 4.79
CA VAL A 40 0.79 -33.70 5.44
C VAL A 40 1.95 -34.67 5.76
N PRO A 41 3.22 -34.20 5.76
CA PRO A 41 3.68 -32.85 5.37
C PRO A 41 3.43 -32.55 3.87
N ARG A 42 3.19 -31.29 3.52
CA ARG A 42 2.90 -30.86 2.13
C ARG A 42 4.12 -30.33 1.39
N ASP A 43 5.05 -29.76 2.13
CA ASP A 43 6.20 -29.04 1.61
C ASP A 43 7.36 -29.11 2.60
N LEU A 44 8.54 -28.63 2.20
CA LEU A 44 9.73 -28.61 3.04
C LEU A 44 9.50 -27.87 4.37
N CYS A 45 8.66 -26.83 4.42
CA CYS A 45 8.41 -26.07 5.64
C CYS A 45 7.46 -26.78 6.62
N ASP A 46 6.86 -27.91 6.24
CA ASP A 46 6.15 -28.79 7.18
C ASP A 46 7.10 -29.76 7.91
N ASP A 47 8.35 -29.90 7.47
CA ASP A 47 9.37 -30.65 8.20
C ASP A 47 9.79 -29.87 9.46
N TYR A 48 9.93 -30.61 10.55
CA TYR A 48 10.16 -30.01 11.86
C TYR A 48 11.52 -29.31 11.94
N GLY A 49 11.51 -28.01 12.26
CA GLY A 49 12.70 -27.27 12.65
C GLY A 49 13.70 -26.96 11.52
N VAL A 50 13.26 -26.96 10.25
CA VAL A 50 14.13 -26.72 9.08
C VAL A 50 15.00 -25.46 9.18
N CYS A 51 14.45 -24.36 9.70
CA CYS A 51 15.16 -23.09 9.80
C CYS A 51 15.88 -22.84 11.14
N GLY A 52 15.91 -23.86 12.02
CA GLY A 52 16.50 -23.74 13.34
C GLY A 52 15.79 -22.75 14.27
N ALA A 53 16.44 -22.44 15.38
CA ALA A 53 15.94 -21.50 16.39
C ALA A 53 15.79 -20.08 15.84
N ASN A 54 14.69 -19.40 16.12
CA ASN A 54 14.38 -18.01 15.74
C ASN A 54 14.46 -17.72 14.23
N GLY A 55 14.50 -18.76 13.39
CA GLY A 55 14.30 -18.69 11.95
C GLY A 55 12.85 -19.02 11.59
N LYS A 56 12.39 -18.52 10.45
CA LYS A 56 11.10 -18.89 9.87
C LYS A 56 11.26 -19.43 8.46
N CYS A 57 10.46 -20.43 8.13
CA CYS A 57 10.41 -21.07 6.83
C CYS A 57 9.32 -20.44 5.94
N THR A 58 9.66 -20.05 4.72
CA THR A 58 8.72 -19.46 3.76
C THR A 58 8.87 -20.16 2.41
N ILE A 59 7.85 -20.92 2.01
CA ILE A 59 7.83 -21.57 0.69
C ILE A 59 7.84 -20.52 -0.42
N GLY A 60 8.68 -20.73 -1.43
CA GLY A 60 8.85 -19.83 -2.57
C GLY A 60 9.83 -18.69 -2.34
N GLN A 61 10.35 -18.53 -1.12
CA GLN A 61 11.44 -17.60 -0.83
C GLN A 61 12.80 -18.27 -1.12
N ASN A 62 13.78 -17.47 -1.56
CA ASN A 62 15.15 -17.92 -1.78
C ASN A 62 16.13 -17.00 -1.02
N PRO A 63 16.81 -17.48 0.04
CA PRO A 63 16.69 -18.82 0.64
C PRO A 63 15.33 -19.06 1.30
N VAL A 64 14.94 -20.33 1.48
CA VAL A 64 13.63 -20.72 2.08
C VAL A 64 13.54 -20.33 3.57
N CYS A 65 14.69 -20.20 4.23
CA CYS A 65 14.79 -19.81 5.62
C CYS A 65 15.29 -18.38 5.76
N GLU A 66 14.62 -17.62 6.62
CA GLU A 66 15.04 -16.28 7.02
C GLU A 66 14.98 -16.13 8.53
N CYS A 67 15.89 -15.34 9.10
CA CYS A 67 15.79 -14.98 10.50
C CYS A 67 14.55 -14.11 10.73
N LEU A 68 13.91 -14.28 11.88
CA LEU A 68 12.88 -13.34 12.31
C LEU A 68 13.44 -11.91 12.34
N LYS A 69 12.64 -10.92 11.96
CA LYS A 69 13.08 -9.52 11.93
C LYS A 69 13.68 -9.09 13.29
N GLY A 70 14.88 -8.52 13.25
CA GLY A 70 15.66 -8.14 14.43
C GLY A 70 16.55 -9.26 15.00
N PHE A 71 16.59 -10.41 14.32
CA PHE A 71 17.53 -11.50 14.54
C PHE A 71 18.52 -11.59 13.37
N LYS A 72 19.65 -12.22 13.63
CA LYS A 72 20.72 -12.47 12.66
C LYS A 72 21.19 -13.93 12.78
N PRO A 73 21.78 -14.53 11.74
CA PRO A 73 22.32 -15.88 11.83
C PRO A 73 23.37 -16.01 12.94
N LYS A 74 23.37 -17.14 13.67
CA LYS A 74 24.46 -17.43 14.64
C LYS A 74 25.80 -17.69 13.94
N SER A 75 25.76 -18.16 12.70
CA SER A 75 26.93 -18.33 11.82
C SER A 75 26.56 -17.93 10.41
N GLN A 76 27.15 -16.85 9.89
CA GLN A 76 26.87 -16.36 8.55
C GLN A 76 27.38 -17.33 7.47
N GLU A 77 28.55 -17.92 7.68
CA GLU A 77 29.17 -18.88 6.75
C GLU A 77 28.27 -20.10 6.50
N LEU A 78 27.73 -20.70 7.56
CA LEU A 78 26.80 -21.83 7.44
C LEU A 78 25.48 -21.39 6.79
N TRP A 79 24.97 -20.21 7.17
CA TRP A 79 23.73 -19.67 6.64
C TRP A 79 23.79 -19.44 5.13
N ASP A 80 24.90 -18.88 4.64
CA ASP A 80 25.17 -18.65 3.21
C ASP A 80 25.36 -19.98 2.47
N GLY A 81 25.87 -21.00 3.16
CA GLY A 81 25.95 -22.39 2.68
C GLY A 81 24.63 -23.17 2.74
N MET A 82 23.50 -22.52 3.04
CA MET A 82 22.17 -23.15 3.21
C MET A 82 22.09 -24.15 4.38
N ASP A 83 22.98 -24.04 5.36
CA ASP A 83 22.89 -24.76 6.64
C ASP A 83 22.34 -23.81 7.72
N TRP A 84 21.04 -23.97 8.00
CA TRP A 84 20.31 -23.18 9.00
C TRP A 84 20.26 -23.85 10.37
N SER A 85 20.99 -24.95 10.59
CA SER A 85 20.89 -25.78 11.82
C SER A 85 21.23 -25.02 13.09
N LYS A 86 22.09 -24.01 13.01
CA LYS A 86 22.43 -23.13 14.14
C LYS A 86 21.35 -22.09 14.46
N GLY A 87 20.44 -21.84 13.52
CA GLY A 87 19.40 -20.84 13.65
C GLY A 87 19.94 -19.41 13.78
N CYS A 88 19.15 -18.57 14.42
CA CYS A 88 19.36 -17.14 14.58
C CYS A 88 19.44 -16.75 16.05
N GLU A 89 20.17 -15.68 16.31
CA GLU A 89 20.22 -14.98 17.60
C GLU A 89 19.76 -13.53 17.45
N ARG A 90 19.46 -12.88 18.56
CA ARG A 90 19.05 -11.47 18.53
C ARG A 90 20.20 -10.62 18.01
N SER A 91 19.87 -9.65 17.15
CA SER A 91 20.85 -8.66 16.71
C SER A 91 21.28 -7.74 17.84
N VAL A 92 20.36 -7.44 18.75
CA VAL A 92 20.57 -6.62 19.95
C VAL A 92 20.08 -7.40 21.17
N PRO A 93 20.91 -7.58 22.22
CA PRO A 93 20.50 -8.25 23.45
C PRO A 93 19.32 -7.55 24.14
N LEU A 94 18.50 -8.34 24.85
CA LEU A 94 17.50 -7.79 25.76
C LEU A 94 18.18 -7.31 27.05
N SER A 95 17.68 -6.23 27.63
CA SER A 95 18.13 -5.81 28.97
C SER A 95 17.43 -6.64 30.05
N CYS A 96 16.13 -6.90 29.87
CA CYS A 96 15.17 -7.45 30.84
C CYS A 96 15.03 -6.69 32.17
N GLN A 97 16.12 -6.17 32.75
CA GLN A 97 16.13 -5.54 34.06
C GLN A 97 15.31 -4.24 34.09
N ASP A 98 15.33 -3.48 33.00
CA ASP A 98 14.48 -2.29 32.86
C ASP A 98 13.27 -2.61 31.98
N LYS A 99 12.08 -2.59 32.58
CA LYS A 99 10.80 -2.88 31.92
C LYS A 99 10.48 -1.93 30.76
N HIS A 100 11.12 -0.76 30.70
CA HIS A 100 10.93 0.21 29.63
C HIS A 100 11.84 -0.02 28.42
N THR A 101 12.82 -0.92 28.54
CA THR A 101 13.82 -1.16 27.49
C THR A 101 13.49 -2.35 26.59
N ASP A 102 12.48 -3.14 26.94
CA ASP A 102 11.94 -4.20 26.11
C ASP A 102 10.48 -3.90 25.76
N GLY A 103 10.05 -4.39 24.60
CA GLY A 103 8.64 -4.43 24.24
C GLY A 103 8.36 -5.59 23.32
N PHE A 104 7.32 -5.49 22.50
CA PHE A 104 6.92 -6.58 21.60
C PHE A 104 6.61 -6.05 20.22
N VAL A 105 7.00 -6.83 19.23
CA VAL A 105 6.63 -6.64 17.83
C VAL A 105 5.63 -7.72 17.46
N LYS A 106 4.57 -7.32 16.77
CA LYS A 106 3.57 -8.24 16.23
C LYS A 106 4.10 -8.83 14.92
N PHE A 107 4.31 -10.14 14.90
CA PHE A 107 4.57 -10.92 13.69
C PHE A 107 3.26 -11.53 13.22
N VAL A 108 3.01 -11.47 11.91
CA VAL A 108 1.73 -11.88 11.31
C VAL A 108 1.89 -13.13 10.46
N ASP A 109 0.80 -13.87 10.29
CA ASP A 109 0.70 -14.99 9.35
C ASP A 109 1.73 -16.11 9.60
N LEU A 110 1.91 -16.47 10.87
CA LEU A 110 2.84 -17.53 11.28
C LEU A 110 2.12 -18.83 11.65
N LYS A 111 2.71 -19.97 11.30
CA LYS A 111 2.55 -21.18 12.11
C LYS A 111 3.24 -20.90 13.43
N LEU A 112 2.51 -21.10 14.52
CA LEU A 112 3.03 -20.89 15.86
C LEU A 112 4.19 -21.86 16.14
N PRO A 113 5.20 -21.42 16.91
CA PRO A 113 6.33 -22.26 17.26
C PRO A 113 5.91 -23.45 18.11
N ASP A 114 6.78 -24.45 18.15
CA ASP A 114 6.66 -25.62 19.03
C ASP A 114 6.29 -25.21 20.47
N THR A 115 5.36 -25.95 21.07
CA THR A 115 4.75 -25.62 22.37
C THR A 115 5.38 -26.37 23.55
N THR A 116 6.52 -27.06 23.37
CA THR A 116 7.24 -27.81 24.42
C THR A 116 7.60 -26.91 25.59
N ASN A 117 8.09 -25.70 25.31
CA ASN A 117 8.44 -24.69 26.32
C ASN A 117 7.40 -23.56 26.33
N SER A 118 6.14 -23.91 26.55
CA SER A 118 5.03 -22.96 26.59
C SER A 118 4.16 -23.09 27.84
N TRP A 119 3.43 -22.04 28.17
CA TRP A 119 2.45 -22.01 29.26
C TRP A 119 1.18 -21.30 28.79
N MET A 120 0.01 -21.76 29.26
CA MET A 120 -1.27 -21.18 28.88
C MET A 120 -2.20 -20.93 30.07
N ASP A 121 -3.06 -19.93 29.94
CA ASP A 121 -4.15 -19.62 30.86
C ASP A 121 -5.32 -19.03 30.09
N LYS A 122 -6.50 -19.63 30.22
CA LYS A 122 -7.69 -19.23 29.46
C LYS A 122 -8.42 -18.02 30.07
N ASN A 123 -8.18 -17.73 31.34
CA ASN A 123 -8.87 -16.66 32.07
C ASN A 123 -8.16 -15.30 31.96
N MET A 124 -6.90 -15.32 31.57
CA MET A 124 -6.07 -14.13 31.42
C MET A 124 -6.41 -13.35 30.14
N ASN A 125 -6.41 -12.03 30.20
CA ASN A 125 -6.55 -11.20 29.00
C ASN A 125 -5.18 -10.89 28.35
N LEU A 126 -5.20 -10.31 27.14
CA LEU A 126 -3.99 -10.06 26.36
C LEU A 126 -3.02 -9.07 27.03
N GLU A 127 -3.53 -8.07 27.76
CA GLU A 127 -2.69 -7.08 28.45
C GLU A 127 -2.02 -7.68 29.70
N GLU A 128 -2.76 -8.50 30.45
CA GLU A 128 -2.20 -9.29 31.55
C GLU A 128 -1.14 -10.28 31.03
N CYS A 129 -1.38 -10.89 29.87
CA CYS A 129 -0.44 -11.80 29.20
C CYS A 129 0.86 -11.08 28.84
N ARG A 130 0.73 -9.88 28.25
CA ARG A 130 1.86 -8.99 27.94
C ARG A 130 2.66 -8.65 29.20
N ALA A 131 1.98 -8.19 30.26
CA ALA A 131 2.63 -7.82 31.51
C ALA A 131 3.33 -9.01 32.17
N LYS A 132 2.70 -10.19 32.15
CA LYS A 132 3.28 -11.44 32.68
C LYS A 132 4.54 -11.83 31.92
N CYS A 133 4.54 -11.69 30.60
CA CYS A 133 5.72 -11.95 29.78
C CYS A 133 6.85 -10.95 30.07
N LEU A 134 6.57 -9.65 30.19
CA LEU A 134 7.59 -8.65 30.53
C LEU A 134 8.27 -8.94 31.87
N ASN A 135 7.50 -9.39 32.85
CA ASN A 135 7.99 -9.71 34.19
C ASN A 135 8.77 -11.04 34.27
N ASN A 136 8.91 -11.77 33.15
CA ASN A 136 9.69 -13.01 33.08
C ASN A 136 10.78 -12.88 32.01
N CYS A 137 12.06 -12.83 32.40
CA CYS A 137 13.17 -12.66 31.46
C CYS A 137 13.32 -13.79 30.45
N SER A 138 12.85 -14.99 30.77
CA SER A 138 12.89 -16.12 29.85
C SER A 138 11.74 -16.09 28.85
N CYS A 139 10.73 -15.24 29.05
CA CYS A 139 9.59 -15.14 28.14
C CYS A 139 10.01 -14.48 26.82
N MET A 140 9.74 -15.20 25.74
CA MET A 140 10.13 -14.85 24.38
C MET A 140 8.97 -14.28 23.58
N ALA A 141 7.77 -14.84 23.74
CA ALA A 141 6.61 -14.43 22.94
C ALA A 141 5.30 -14.69 23.69
N TYR A 142 4.24 -14.00 23.26
CA TYR A 142 2.89 -14.24 23.75
C TYR A 142 1.82 -14.06 22.67
N MET A 143 0.63 -14.63 22.92
CA MET A 143 -0.59 -14.37 22.15
C MET A 143 -1.86 -14.73 22.96
N ASN A 144 -3.03 -14.42 22.41
CA ASN A 144 -4.29 -14.99 22.90
C ASN A 144 -4.34 -16.49 22.60
N SER A 145 -4.69 -17.32 23.57
CA SER A 145 -4.81 -18.78 23.37
C SER A 145 -6.08 -19.18 22.61
N ASP A 146 -7.12 -18.35 22.65
CA ASP A 146 -8.29 -18.43 21.80
C ASP A 146 -8.35 -17.20 20.89
N ILE A 147 -8.28 -17.40 19.57
CA ILE A 147 -8.25 -16.32 18.58
C ILE A 147 -9.65 -15.94 18.06
N ARG A 148 -10.72 -16.59 18.52
CA ARG A 148 -12.09 -16.32 18.04
C ARG A 148 -12.58 -14.96 18.53
N GLY A 149 -13.39 -14.29 17.70
CA GLY A 149 -14.01 -13.01 18.06
C GLY A 149 -12.96 -11.94 18.36
N LYS A 150 -12.97 -11.38 19.58
CA LYS A 150 -11.96 -10.40 20.02
C LYS A 150 -10.66 -11.05 20.54
N GLY A 151 -10.63 -12.38 20.63
CA GLY A 151 -9.57 -13.15 21.25
C GLY A 151 -9.61 -13.12 22.78
N SER A 152 -9.17 -14.21 23.41
CA SER A 152 -9.13 -14.36 24.86
C SER A 152 -8.06 -15.37 25.30
N GLY A 153 -7.74 -15.36 26.59
CA GLY A 153 -6.72 -16.23 27.15
C GLY A 153 -5.30 -15.74 26.85
N CYS A 154 -4.33 -16.50 27.32
CA CYS A 154 -2.90 -16.22 27.21
C CYS A 154 -2.17 -17.51 26.86
N ALA A 155 -1.24 -17.42 25.92
CA ALA A 155 -0.20 -18.41 25.67
C ALA A 155 1.15 -17.68 25.67
N LEU A 156 2.12 -18.24 26.40
CA LEU A 156 3.48 -17.73 26.54
C LEU A 156 4.47 -18.78 26.02
N TRP A 157 5.52 -18.35 25.34
CA TRP A 157 6.67 -19.18 24.98
C TRP A 157 7.92 -18.71 25.73
N PHE A 158 8.76 -19.67 26.11
CA PHE A 158 10.02 -19.43 26.81
C PHE A 158 11.21 -19.93 26.01
N GLY A 159 12.28 -19.14 25.96
CA GLY A 159 13.49 -19.47 25.20
C GLY A 159 13.34 -19.30 23.68
N ASP A 160 14.17 -20.00 22.92
CA ASP A 160 14.21 -19.91 21.45
C ASP A 160 12.91 -20.44 20.81
N LEU A 161 12.43 -19.75 19.77
CA LEU A 161 11.24 -20.18 19.00
C LEU A 161 11.68 -21.15 17.90
N VAL A 162 11.09 -22.34 17.83
CA VAL A 162 11.44 -23.38 16.85
C VAL A 162 10.22 -23.79 16.05
N ASP A 163 10.43 -24.26 14.83
CA ASP A 163 9.38 -24.79 13.94
C ASP A 163 8.36 -23.72 13.48
N VAL A 164 8.84 -22.49 13.28
CA VAL A 164 8.06 -21.38 12.74
C VAL A 164 8.08 -21.43 11.22
N ARG A 165 6.90 -21.30 10.58
CA ARG A 165 6.78 -21.03 9.15
C ARG A 165 5.86 -19.86 8.90
N TRP A 166 6.06 -19.16 7.79
CA TRP A 166 5.09 -18.22 7.26
C TRP A 166 4.17 -18.92 6.26
N PHE A 167 2.88 -18.58 6.31
CA PHE A 167 1.93 -18.93 5.26
C PHE A 167 0.72 -18.00 5.36
N ALA A 168 0.09 -17.69 4.23
CA ALA A 168 -1.14 -16.92 4.21
C ALA A 168 -2.20 -17.58 5.10
N ASP A 169 -2.91 -16.80 5.92
CA ASP A 169 -3.88 -17.25 6.93
C ASP A 169 -3.27 -17.91 8.18
N GLY A 170 -2.00 -17.64 8.47
CA GLY A 170 -1.37 -18.01 9.73
C GLY A 170 -1.92 -17.20 10.93
N GLN A 171 -1.25 -17.34 12.06
CA GLN A 171 -1.61 -16.69 13.32
C GLN A 171 -0.60 -15.60 13.69
N ASP A 172 -1.10 -14.59 14.39
CA ASP A 172 -0.26 -13.50 14.89
C ASP A 172 0.41 -13.87 16.22
N LEU A 173 1.69 -13.53 16.36
CA LEU A 173 2.49 -13.76 17.55
C LEU A 173 3.24 -12.49 17.96
N TYR A 174 3.18 -12.12 19.24
CA TYR A 174 3.92 -10.98 19.77
C TYR A 174 5.27 -11.46 20.31
N ILE A 175 6.36 -11.12 19.62
CA ILE A 175 7.71 -11.53 20.00
C ILE A 175 8.41 -10.39 20.72
N ARG A 176 9.02 -10.69 21.87
CA ARG A 176 9.75 -9.73 22.70
C ARG A 176 10.92 -9.16 21.91
N MET A 177 11.14 -7.85 21.95
CA MET A 177 12.21 -7.15 21.23
C MET A 177 12.76 -6.01 22.08
N PRO A 178 14.04 -5.63 21.93
CA PRO A 178 14.56 -4.44 22.58
C PRO A 178 13.90 -3.18 22.00
N ALA A 179 13.73 -2.14 22.82
CA ALA A 179 13.03 -0.91 22.49
C ALA A 179 13.65 -0.20 21.26
N SER A 180 14.96 -0.33 21.05
CA SER A 180 15.65 0.22 19.87
C SER A 180 15.10 -0.32 18.54
N GLU A 181 14.65 -1.58 18.51
CA GLU A 181 14.02 -2.18 17.32
C GLU A 181 12.59 -1.67 17.10
N LEU A 182 11.91 -1.23 18.17
CA LEU A 182 10.59 -0.60 18.09
C LEU A 182 10.68 0.83 17.52
N VAL A 183 11.70 1.59 17.93
CA VAL A 183 11.91 2.98 17.49
C VAL A 183 12.29 3.04 16.01
N LYS A 184 13.12 2.11 15.52
CA LYS A 184 13.46 2.03 14.07
C LYS A 184 12.19 1.92 13.21
N ALA A 185 11.22 1.13 13.64
CA ALA A 185 9.94 0.99 12.92
C ALA A 185 9.13 2.30 12.95
N ALA A 186 9.08 2.99 14.10
CA ALA A 186 8.36 4.25 14.25
C ALA A 186 8.99 5.40 13.42
N MET A 187 10.32 5.49 13.37
CA MET A 187 11.03 6.52 12.60
C MET A 187 10.80 6.38 11.09
N ILE A 188 10.75 5.15 10.58
CA ILE A 188 10.43 4.88 9.16
C ILE A 188 8.99 5.33 8.87
N ALA A 189 8.03 4.96 9.73
CA ALA A 189 6.64 5.37 9.56
C ALA A 189 6.46 6.91 9.60
N ALA A 190 7.12 7.58 10.54
CA ALA A 190 7.08 9.04 10.66
C ALA A 190 7.69 9.74 9.43
N SER A 191 8.78 9.20 8.88
CA SER A 191 9.43 9.74 7.68
C SER A 191 8.52 9.65 6.45
N ILE A 192 7.80 8.54 6.27
CA ILE A 192 6.83 8.37 5.16
C ILE A 192 5.69 9.38 5.28
N ILE A 193 5.15 9.57 6.49
CA ILE A 193 4.07 10.54 6.75
C ILE A 193 4.55 11.98 6.46
N ALA A 194 5.78 12.33 6.84
CA ALA A 194 6.37 13.64 6.58
C ALA A 194 6.53 13.90 5.07
N VAL A 195 6.95 12.91 4.29
CA VAL A 195 7.09 13.03 2.82
C VAL A 195 5.72 13.18 2.15
N VAL A 196 4.73 12.35 2.51
CA VAL A 196 3.39 12.41 1.93
C VAL A 196 2.70 13.73 2.27
N SER A 197 2.78 14.18 3.52
CA SER A 197 2.24 15.48 3.93
C SER A 197 2.95 16.65 3.25
N GLY A 198 4.27 16.59 3.10
CA GLY A 198 5.05 17.58 2.35
C GLY A 198 4.61 17.70 0.89
N MET A 199 4.41 16.56 0.21
CA MET A 199 3.92 16.50 -1.18
C MET A 199 2.51 17.07 -1.31
N LEU A 200 1.61 16.74 -0.40
CA LEU A 200 0.24 17.29 -0.36
C LEU A 200 0.24 18.80 -0.13
N CYS A 201 1.04 19.28 0.82
CA CYS A 201 1.21 20.70 1.10
C CYS A 201 1.76 21.44 -0.12
N LEU A 202 2.83 20.94 -0.75
CA LEU A 202 3.41 21.51 -1.97
C LEU A 202 2.39 21.55 -3.12
N GLY A 203 1.67 20.46 -3.35
CA GLY A 203 0.60 20.40 -4.33
C GLY A 203 -0.49 21.45 -4.08
N PHE A 204 -0.91 21.60 -2.82
CA PHE A 204 -1.89 22.61 -2.41
C PHE A 204 -1.38 24.05 -2.56
N PHE A 205 -0.11 24.32 -2.23
CA PHE A 205 0.53 25.62 -2.43
C PHE A 205 0.63 26.00 -3.91
N ILE A 206 1.01 25.06 -4.78
CA ILE A 206 1.06 25.27 -6.23
C ILE A 206 -0.36 25.52 -6.77
N SER A 207 -1.36 24.76 -6.29
CA SER A 207 -2.77 24.94 -6.64
C SER A 207 -3.30 26.32 -6.23
N ARG A 208 -2.89 26.84 -5.07
CA ARG A 208 -3.27 28.19 -4.60
C ARG A 208 -2.60 29.30 -5.41
N LYS A 209 -1.32 29.14 -5.80
CA LYS A 209 -0.62 30.11 -6.66
C LYS A 209 -1.14 30.12 -8.11
N ARG A 210 -1.80 29.04 -8.55
CA ARG A 210 -2.46 28.95 -9.86
C ARG A 210 -3.91 29.44 -9.88
N LYS A 211 -4.46 29.97 -8.77
CA LYS A 211 -5.75 30.67 -8.83
C LYS A 211 -5.56 32.03 -9.52
N PRO A 212 -6.15 32.29 -10.71
CA PRO A 212 -6.21 33.65 -11.22
C PRO A 212 -7.04 34.49 -10.24
N ALA A 213 -6.51 35.66 -9.86
CA ALA A 213 -7.23 36.59 -9.01
C ALA A 213 -8.50 37.05 -9.73
N LEU A 214 -9.67 36.59 -9.29
CA LEU A 214 -10.95 37.19 -9.65
C LEU A 214 -10.99 38.57 -8.96
N LYS A 215 -10.43 39.60 -9.62
CA LYS A 215 -10.59 40.99 -9.21
C LYS A 215 -11.94 41.48 -9.71
N GLU A 216 -12.92 41.48 -8.83
CA GLU A 216 -14.12 42.30 -8.99
C GLU A 216 -13.75 43.75 -8.66
N LYS A 217 -13.65 44.61 -9.68
CA LYS A 217 -13.65 46.07 -9.51
C LYS A 217 -14.48 46.72 -10.61
N THR A 218 -15.64 47.21 -10.20
CA THR A 218 -16.59 48.04 -10.96
C THR A 218 -16.09 49.49 -11.03
N LYS A 219 -16.32 50.09 -12.21
CA LYS A 219 -15.83 51.37 -12.81
C LYS A 219 -16.10 52.67 -12.00
N ARG A 220 -15.30 53.73 -12.25
CA ARG A 220 -15.73 55.01 -12.89
C ARG A 220 -14.59 56.04 -13.19
N ASN A 221 -14.56 56.48 -14.45
CA ASN A 221 -14.22 57.76 -15.14
C ASN A 221 -13.03 58.71 -14.80
N GLU A 222 -12.45 59.24 -15.90
CA GLU A 222 -11.80 60.57 -16.13
C GLU A 222 -10.44 60.85 -15.44
N MET A 223 -9.43 61.57 -15.96
CA MET A 223 -9.12 62.33 -17.18
C MET A 223 -7.61 62.76 -17.10
N VAL A 224 -6.90 62.88 -18.24
CA VAL A 224 -5.66 63.68 -18.53
C VAL A 224 -4.26 63.26 -18.01
N ASP A 225 -3.41 62.84 -18.98
CA ASP A 225 -2.03 63.26 -19.36
C ASP A 225 -0.81 63.20 -18.38
N PRO A 226 0.48 63.25 -18.84
CA PRO A 226 1.29 62.06 -19.08
C PRO A 226 2.66 62.10 -18.36
N SER A 227 3.17 60.96 -17.88
CA SER A 227 4.64 60.83 -17.75
C SER A 227 5.12 59.38 -17.70
N ASN A 228 5.81 59.03 -18.79
CA ASN A 228 7.13 58.41 -18.79
C ASN A 228 7.29 56.94 -18.33
N GLY A 229 7.77 56.11 -19.26
CA GLY A 229 8.79 55.11 -18.92
C GLY A 229 8.51 53.63 -19.24
N GLY A 230 8.38 53.30 -20.53
CA GLY A 230 9.00 52.13 -21.18
C GLY A 230 8.69 50.70 -20.70
N ARG A 231 8.18 49.86 -21.62
CA ARG A 231 8.90 48.70 -22.22
C ARG A 231 7.92 47.64 -22.76
N LYS A 232 8.34 47.07 -23.90
CA LYS A 232 7.94 45.82 -24.55
C LYS A 232 6.61 45.86 -25.32
N GLU A 233 6.75 45.70 -26.63
CA GLU A 233 5.69 45.44 -27.59
C GLU A 233 5.01 44.11 -27.26
N ASP A 234 3.95 44.15 -26.45
CA ASP A 234 2.99 43.06 -26.36
C ASP A 234 1.97 43.26 -27.48
N LEU A 235 1.86 42.29 -28.39
CA LEU A 235 0.86 42.24 -29.44
C LEU A 235 -0.53 42.30 -28.80
N GLU A 236 -1.16 43.48 -28.82
CA GLU A 236 -2.52 43.67 -28.31
C GLU A 236 -3.51 42.86 -29.17
N LEU A 237 -3.94 41.72 -28.66
CA LEU A 237 -5.03 40.93 -29.25
C LEU A 237 -6.36 41.57 -28.85
N PRO A 238 -7.15 42.12 -29.80
CA PRO A 238 -8.44 42.70 -29.47
C PRO A 238 -9.40 41.62 -29.00
N LEU A 239 -9.89 41.77 -27.77
CA LEU A 239 -10.90 40.89 -27.19
C LEU A 239 -12.29 41.31 -27.68
N PHE A 240 -12.97 40.43 -28.41
CA PHE A 240 -14.36 40.64 -28.84
C PHE A 240 -15.34 39.95 -27.90
N HIS A 241 -16.40 40.65 -27.50
CA HIS A 241 -17.51 40.03 -26.79
C HIS A 241 -18.25 39.04 -27.69
N LEU A 242 -18.70 37.91 -27.12
CA LEU A 242 -19.44 36.88 -27.84
C LEU A 242 -20.67 37.44 -28.57
N SER A 243 -21.37 38.43 -28.00
CA SER A 243 -22.51 39.09 -28.67
C SER A 243 -22.11 39.77 -29.97
N LYS A 244 -20.91 40.38 -30.04
CA LYS A 244 -20.37 40.94 -31.30
C LYS A 244 -20.03 39.84 -32.30
N ILE A 245 -19.47 38.72 -31.85
CA ILE A 245 -19.15 37.58 -32.71
C ILE A 245 -20.43 36.96 -33.29
N VAL A 246 -21.42 36.70 -32.44
CA VAL A 246 -22.75 36.20 -32.81
C VAL A 246 -23.42 37.14 -33.82
N THR A 247 -23.35 38.46 -33.60
CA THR A 247 -23.91 39.43 -34.55
C THR A 247 -23.14 39.43 -35.86
N ALA A 248 -21.80 39.42 -35.82
CA ALA A 248 -20.95 39.46 -37.01
C ALA A 248 -21.08 38.21 -37.89
N THR A 249 -21.34 37.05 -37.30
CA THR A 249 -21.58 35.78 -38.02
C THR A 249 -23.04 35.56 -38.39
N ASN A 250 -23.92 36.52 -38.10
CA ASN A 250 -25.38 36.39 -38.21
C ASN A 250 -25.88 35.11 -37.51
N ASN A 251 -25.60 35.02 -36.22
CA ASN A 251 -25.88 33.89 -35.34
C ASN A 251 -25.36 32.55 -35.86
N PHE A 252 -24.13 32.55 -36.41
CA PHE A 252 -23.49 31.38 -37.01
C PHE A 252 -24.32 30.75 -38.14
N SER A 253 -24.89 31.59 -39.01
CA SER A 253 -25.62 31.15 -40.19
C SER A 253 -24.77 30.24 -41.08
N MET A 254 -25.39 29.18 -41.63
CA MET A 254 -24.72 28.26 -42.56
C MET A 254 -24.25 28.94 -43.84
N GLU A 255 -24.89 30.03 -44.26
CA GLU A 255 -24.46 30.82 -45.43
C GLU A 255 -23.08 31.47 -45.21
N ASN A 256 -22.69 31.69 -43.95
CA ASN A 256 -21.40 32.25 -43.58
C ASN A 256 -20.37 31.17 -43.24
N LYS A 257 -20.70 29.88 -43.34
CA LYS A 257 -19.79 28.78 -43.02
C LYS A 257 -18.80 28.57 -44.16
N LEU A 258 -17.52 28.63 -43.81
CA LEU A 258 -16.42 28.42 -44.76
C LEU A 258 -16.01 26.94 -44.84
N GLY A 259 -16.24 26.16 -43.79
CA GLY A 259 -15.94 24.72 -43.75
C GLY A 259 -16.06 24.15 -42.33
N GLU A 260 -15.91 22.83 -42.20
CA GLU A 260 -15.85 22.13 -40.91
C GLU A 260 -14.88 20.96 -40.98
N GLY A 261 -14.06 20.80 -39.94
CA GLY A 261 -13.10 19.71 -39.81
C GLY A 261 -12.94 19.29 -38.34
N GLY A 262 -11.88 18.53 -38.02
CA GLY A 262 -11.65 17.97 -36.67
C GLY A 262 -11.51 18.99 -35.53
N PHE A 263 -11.36 20.27 -35.84
CA PHE A 263 -11.27 21.37 -34.88
C PHE A 263 -12.55 22.24 -34.82
N GLY A 264 -13.62 21.81 -35.50
CA GLY A 264 -14.93 22.46 -35.51
C GLY A 264 -15.22 23.30 -36.77
N PRO A 265 -16.41 23.93 -36.84
CA PRO A 265 -16.84 24.73 -37.96
C PRO A 265 -16.20 26.13 -37.97
N VAL A 266 -15.84 26.61 -39.15
CA VAL A 266 -15.25 27.93 -39.38
C VAL A 266 -16.27 28.82 -40.09
N TYR A 267 -16.52 30.02 -39.56
CA TYR A 267 -17.47 30.99 -40.10
C TYR A 267 -16.78 32.30 -40.49
N ARG A 268 -17.25 32.92 -41.57
CA ARG A 268 -16.95 34.30 -41.94
C ARG A 268 -17.83 35.24 -41.13
N GLY A 269 -17.28 36.36 -40.66
CA GLY A 269 -18.05 37.41 -39.98
C GLY A 269 -17.69 38.80 -40.49
N ILE A 270 -18.64 39.73 -40.42
CA ILE A 270 -18.43 41.15 -40.76
C ILE A 270 -18.59 41.97 -39.47
N PHE A 271 -17.51 42.59 -39.02
CA PHE A 271 -17.56 43.53 -37.90
C PHE A 271 -17.72 44.95 -38.46
N CYS A 272 -18.84 45.60 -38.13
CA CYS A 272 -18.96 47.04 -38.39
C CYS A 272 -18.10 47.79 -37.35
N ALA A 273 -17.01 48.41 -37.80
CA ALA A 273 -16.40 49.50 -37.04
C ALA A 273 -17.37 50.69 -37.15
N LEU A 274 -17.99 51.09 -36.04
CA LEU A 274 -18.76 52.33 -35.99
C LEU A 274 -17.77 53.50 -36.11
N TRP A 275 -17.56 53.93 -37.35
CA TRP A 275 -17.08 55.25 -37.69
C TRP A 275 -18.10 56.27 -37.18
N THR A 276 -17.73 57.08 -36.19
CA THR A 276 -18.35 58.39 -36.00
C THR A 276 -17.56 59.40 -36.82
N GLY A 277 -17.97 59.58 -38.08
CA GLY A 277 -17.83 60.82 -38.87
C GLY A 277 -16.41 61.35 -39.16
N SER A 278 -15.86 60.99 -40.32
CA SER A 278 -15.14 61.85 -41.30
C SER A 278 -14.46 61.01 -42.40
N GLY A 279 -15.25 60.55 -43.37
CA GLY A 279 -14.74 60.29 -44.73
C GLY A 279 -14.00 58.97 -45.00
N ASP A 280 -14.70 58.13 -45.75
CA ASP A 280 -14.19 57.25 -46.80
C ASP A 280 -13.81 55.79 -46.51
N LEU A 281 -14.16 55.00 -47.52
CA LEU A 281 -14.59 53.61 -47.55
C LEU A 281 -13.42 52.69 -47.98
N ILE A 282 -13.31 51.56 -47.27
CA ILE A 282 -13.07 50.17 -47.75
C ILE A 282 -12.13 49.91 -48.95
N SER A 283 -11.20 48.99 -48.70
CA SER A 283 -10.77 47.81 -49.50
C SER A 283 -9.23 47.77 -49.57
N SER A 284 -8.51 46.66 -49.41
CA SER A 284 -8.87 45.25 -49.44
C SER A 284 -7.88 44.47 -48.60
N ILE A 285 -8.42 43.51 -47.86
CA ILE A 285 -7.74 42.34 -47.31
C ILE A 285 -7.31 41.43 -48.48
N MET A 286 -6.23 40.67 -48.26
CA MET A 286 -5.83 39.47 -48.99
C MET A 286 -5.44 39.63 -50.46
N SER A 287 -4.13 39.71 -50.68
CA SER A 287 -3.53 38.77 -51.63
C SER A 287 -2.30 38.13 -51.00
N ASN A 288 -2.21 36.81 -51.16
CA ASN A 288 -1.02 35.98 -51.00
C ASN A 288 -0.70 35.47 -49.59
N ALA A 289 -1.30 34.33 -49.24
CA ALA A 289 -0.54 33.21 -48.67
C ALA A 289 -1.37 31.91 -48.69
N PHE A 290 -1.86 31.50 -49.86
CA PHE A 290 -2.10 30.08 -50.14
C PHE A 290 -1.47 29.78 -51.49
N ARG A 291 -0.25 29.24 -51.43
CA ARG A 291 0.27 28.41 -52.51
C ARG A 291 0.94 27.21 -51.86
N SER A 292 0.22 26.08 -51.95
CA SER A 292 0.66 24.67 -52.02
C SER A 292 1.73 24.19 -51.03
N GLN A 293 1.54 23.08 -50.32
CA GLN A 293 0.87 21.84 -50.70
C GLN A 293 0.02 21.27 -49.56
#